data_AF-A0A5N6J8K3-F1
#
_entry.id   AF-A0A5N6J8K3-F1
#
_cell.length_a   1.000
_cell.length_b   1.000
_cell.length_c   1.000
_cell.angle_alpha   90.00
_cell.angle_beta   90.00
_cell.angle_gamma   90.00
#
_symmetry.space_group_name_H-M   'P 1'
#
loop_
_entity.id
_entity.type
_entity.pdbx_description
1 polymer ?
#
loop_
_entity_poly.entity_id
_entity_poly.type
_entity_poly.pdbx_seq_one_letter_code
_entity_poly.pdbx_strand_id
1 'polypeptide(L)'
;MTQGALYAESFRRDSQTGGVGIKLTTVPNGLETSAPQTIFAYNLVADRVWYDLSDVFGDPFRGSRVFLDGEVTDIVWERGVPPAGSRVGNQRAGVDLILTVC
;
A
#
# COMPACT_ATOMS: atom_id res chain seq x y z
N MET A 1 -4.48 13.58 -5.49
CA MET A 1 -5.89 13.27 -5.15
C MET A 1 -6.37 14.34 -4.18
N THR A 2 -7.64 14.75 -4.23
CA THR A 2 -8.22 15.67 -3.22
C THR A 2 -8.59 14.90 -1.96
N GLN A 3 -8.81 15.59 -0.84
CA GLN A 3 -9.32 14.98 0.38
C GLN A 3 -10.64 14.22 0.08
N GLY A 4 -10.76 12.98 0.58
CA GLY A 4 -11.92 12.12 0.35
C GLY A 4 -11.99 11.43 -1.02
N ALA A 5 -10.99 11.62 -1.89
CA ALA A 5 -10.93 10.90 -3.15
C ALA A 5 -10.57 9.42 -2.94
N LEU A 6 -11.11 8.57 -3.81
CA LEU A 6 -10.92 7.12 -3.79
C LEU A 6 -10.26 6.64 -5.08
N TYR A 7 -9.37 5.66 -4.95
CA TYR A 7 -8.83 4.88 -6.06
C TYR A 7 -9.19 3.42 -5.82
N ALA A 8 -9.62 2.72 -6.86
CA ALA A 8 -9.99 1.32 -6.78
C ALA A 8 -9.57 0.58 -8.06
N GLU A 9 -9.14 -0.66 -7.90
CA GLU A 9 -8.81 -1.59 -8.97
C GLU A 9 -9.13 -3.02 -8.53
N SER A 10 -9.52 -3.89 -9.46
CA SER A 10 -9.58 -5.32 -9.17
C SER A 10 -8.16 -5.88 -9.05
N PHE A 11 -7.97 -6.86 -8.15
CA PHE A 11 -6.70 -7.57 -8.07
C PHE A 11 -6.31 -8.13 -9.42
N ARG A 12 -5.08 -7.84 -9.85
CA ARG A 12 -4.49 -8.40 -11.06
C ARG A 12 -3.15 -9.03 -10.75
N ARG A 13 -2.69 -9.85 -11.68
CA ARG A 13 -1.33 -10.37 -11.66
C ARG A 13 -0.52 -9.66 -12.75
N ASP A 14 0.62 -9.08 -12.36
CA ASP A 14 1.57 -8.56 -13.33
C ASP A 14 2.24 -9.72 -14.07
N SER A 15 2.34 -9.65 -15.39
CA SER A 15 2.83 -10.76 -16.21
C SER A 15 4.35 -10.94 -16.15
N GLN A 16 5.10 -9.91 -15.73
CA GLN A 16 6.56 -9.95 -15.69
C GLN A 16 7.08 -10.27 -14.29
N THR A 17 6.54 -9.62 -13.27
CA THR A 17 7.02 -9.70 -11.88
C THR A 17 6.11 -10.55 -11.00
N GLY A 18 4.86 -10.76 -11.41
CA GLY A 18 3.83 -11.44 -10.60
C GLY A 18 3.14 -10.54 -9.58
N GLY A 19 3.74 -9.42 -9.20
CA GLY A 19 3.25 -8.51 -8.17
C GLY A 19 2.81 -7.17 -8.72
N VAL A 20 1.97 -6.48 -7.96
CA VAL A 20 1.50 -5.12 -8.27
C VAL A 20 1.91 -4.21 -7.14
N GLY A 21 2.49 -3.05 -7.48
CA GLY A 21 2.81 -2.00 -6.54
C GLY A 21 2.07 -0.71 -6.88
N ILE A 22 1.22 -0.25 -5.97
CA ILE A 22 0.57 1.06 -6.04
C ILE A 22 1.45 2.03 -5.26
N LYS A 23 2.04 3.01 -5.94
CA LYS A 23 2.94 4.00 -5.33
C LYS A 23 2.17 5.28 -5.03
N LEU A 24 2.27 5.74 -3.79
CA LEU A 24 1.62 6.94 -3.30
C LEU A 24 2.67 7.97 -2.87
N THR A 25 2.48 9.22 -3.29
CA THR A 25 3.31 10.35 -2.86
C THR A 25 2.45 11.61 -2.75
N THR A 26 2.84 12.53 -1.88
CA THR A 26 2.20 13.84 -1.71
C THR A 26 2.80 14.91 -2.62
N VAL A 27 3.92 14.60 -3.30
CA VAL A 27 4.62 15.52 -4.20
C VAL A 27 4.12 15.35 -5.64
N PRO A 28 3.58 16.39 -6.30
CA PRO A 28 3.22 16.33 -7.71
C PRO A 28 4.43 15.92 -8.57
N ASN A 29 4.23 14.94 -9.47
CA ASN A 29 5.30 14.32 -10.27
C ASN A 29 6.46 13.73 -9.45
N GLY A 30 6.23 13.43 -8.16
CA GLY A 30 7.26 12.97 -7.23
C GLY A 30 7.89 11.61 -7.58
N LEU A 31 7.23 10.83 -8.43
CA LEU A 31 7.78 9.56 -8.92
C LEU A 31 9.01 9.74 -9.81
N GLU A 32 9.12 10.86 -10.53
CA GLU A 32 10.24 11.17 -11.43
C GLU A 32 11.43 11.80 -10.70
N THR A 33 11.20 12.31 -9.48
CA THR A 33 12.19 13.07 -8.70
C THR A 33 12.64 12.35 -7.44
N SER A 34 12.29 11.07 -7.29
CA SER A 34 12.58 10.28 -6.09
C SER A 34 12.06 10.94 -4.80
N ALA A 35 10.89 11.58 -4.87
CA ALA A 35 10.20 12.06 -3.68
C ALA A 35 9.82 10.88 -2.76
N PRO A 36 9.60 11.11 -1.45
CA PRO A 36 9.09 10.08 -0.53
C PRO A 36 7.86 9.36 -1.07
N GLN A 37 7.80 8.04 -0.92
CA GLN A 37 6.72 7.20 -1.46
C GLN A 37 6.35 6.08 -0.50
N THR A 38 5.04 5.90 -0.31
CA THR A 38 4.49 4.68 0.29
C THR A 38 4.10 3.75 -0.85
N ILE A 39 4.54 2.51 -0.77
CA ILE A 39 4.25 1.46 -1.74
C ILE A 39 3.28 0.50 -1.06
N PHE A 40 2.07 0.41 -1.61
CA PHE A 40 1.15 -0.68 -1.33
C PHE A 40 1.37 -1.77 -2.36
N ALA A 41 1.99 -2.86 -1.94
CA ALA A 41 2.29 -4.00 -2.79
C ALA A 41 1.36 -5.18 -2.51
N TYR A 42 1.00 -5.91 -3.56
CA TYR A 42 0.32 -7.19 -3.43
C TYR A 42 0.74 -8.20 -4.51
N ASN A 43 0.59 -9.48 -4.18
CA ASN A 43 0.78 -10.61 -5.09
C ASN A 43 -0.46 -11.50 -5.07
N LEU A 44 -1.10 -11.67 -6.24
CA LEU A 44 -2.20 -12.60 -6.43
C LEU A 44 -1.65 -13.97 -6.87
N VAL A 45 -1.77 -14.96 -5.99
CA VAL A 45 -1.35 -16.35 -6.23
C VAL A 45 -2.52 -17.28 -5.99
N ALA A 46 -3.04 -17.89 -7.05
CA ALA A 46 -4.29 -18.66 -7.03
C ALA A 46 -5.44 -17.82 -6.44
N ASP A 47 -6.01 -18.24 -5.31
CA ASP A 47 -7.12 -17.59 -4.60
C ASP A 47 -6.66 -16.74 -3.41
N ARG A 48 -5.35 -16.48 -3.29
CA ARG A 48 -4.74 -15.73 -2.17
C ARG A 48 -4.07 -14.45 -2.63
N VAL A 49 -4.17 -13.42 -1.79
CA VAL A 49 -3.48 -12.15 -1.94
C VAL A 49 -2.54 -11.96 -0.77
N TRP A 50 -1.25 -11.89 -1.07
CA TRP A 50 -0.21 -11.50 -0.11
C TRP A 50 0.06 -10.01 -0.28
N TYR A 51 0.19 -9.27 0.81
CA TYR A 51 0.30 -7.81 0.74
C TYR A 51 1.23 -7.26 1.81
N ASP A 52 1.82 -6.11 1.51
CA ASP A 52 2.62 -5.33 2.44
C ASP A 52 2.50 -3.83 2.17
N LEU A 53 3.01 -3.06 3.13
CA LEU A 53 3.30 -1.64 2.96
C LEU A 53 4.80 -1.41 3.21
N SER A 54 5.38 -0.52 2.41
CA SER A 54 6.76 -0.04 2.62
C SER A 54 6.90 1.43 2.23
N ASP A 55 7.87 2.12 2.85
CA ASP A 55 8.24 3.48 2.46
C ASP A 55 9.62 3.48 1.80
N VAL A 56 9.77 4.27 0.74
CA VAL A 56 11.04 4.53 0.05
C VAL A 56 11.28 6.03 -0.07
N PHE A 57 12.55 6.44 -0.01
CA PHE A 57 12.97 7.85 -0.08
C PHE A 57 12.44 8.76 1.04
N GLY A 58 11.90 8.18 2.12
CA GLY A 58 11.33 8.88 3.27
C GLY A 58 9.87 8.50 3.50
N ASP A 59 9.20 9.19 4.43
CA ASP A 59 7.83 8.87 4.85
C ASP A 59 6.85 9.96 4.36
N PRO A 60 6.14 9.78 3.22
CA PRO A 60 5.32 10.83 2.61
C PRO A 60 4.10 11.22 3.44
N PHE A 61 3.65 10.35 4.34
CA PHE A 61 2.48 10.54 5.18
C PHE A 61 2.84 10.74 6.66
N ARG A 62 4.08 11.11 6.98
CA ARG A 62 4.50 11.41 8.35
C ARG A 62 3.55 12.39 9.02
N GLY A 63 2.99 11.98 10.15
CA GLY A 63 2.02 12.77 10.93
C GLY A 63 0.55 12.42 10.64
N SER A 64 0.27 11.65 9.59
CA SER A 64 -1.05 11.11 9.25
C SER A 64 -1.05 9.59 9.44
N ARG A 65 -2.16 9.03 9.90
CA ARG A 65 -2.27 7.58 10.11
C ARG A 65 -2.41 6.89 8.77
N VAL A 66 -1.65 5.82 8.56
CA VAL A 66 -1.77 4.92 7.39
C VAL A 66 -2.28 3.58 7.88
N PHE A 67 -3.39 3.12 7.32
CA PHE A 67 -4.09 1.90 7.75
C PHE A 67 -4.47 1.07 6.53
N LEU A 68 -3.89 -0.13 6.41
CA LEU A 68 -4.31 -1.13 5.45
C LEU A 68 -5.17 -2.18 6.17
N ASP A 69 -6.46 -2.14 5.87
CA ASP A 69 -7.46 -3.07 6.38
C ASP A 69 -7.42 -4.36 5.57
N GLY A 70 -7.13 -5.47 6.26
CA GLY A 70 -7.09 -6.79 5.65
C GLY A 70 -7.84 -7.81 6.49
N GLU A 71 -8.46 -8.80 5.84
CA GLU A 71 -9.32 -9.81 6.48
C GLU A 71 -8.64 -10.51 7.66
N VAL A 72 -7.34 -10.79 7.53
CA VAL A 72 -6.56 -11.57 8.50
C VAL A 72 -5.56 -10.70 9.26
N THR A 73 -4.92 -9.76 8.57
CA THR A 73 -3.83 -8.96 9.13
C THR A 73 -3.97 -7.50 8.74
N ASP A 74 -4.23 -6.65 9.71
CA ASP A 74 -4.12 -5.21 9.50
C ASP A 74 -2.67 -4.74 9.53
N ILE A 75 -2.33 -3.76 8.69
CA ILE A 75 -1.06 -3.05 8.76
C ILE A 75 -1.36 -1.60 9.14
N VAL A 76 -0.90 -1.21 10.34
CA VAL A 76 -1.16 0.11 10.92
C VAL A 76 0.14 0.86 11.18
N TRP A 77 0.27 2.06 10.62
CA TRP A 77 1.33 3.02 10.92
C TRP A 77 0.69 4.26 11.57
N GLU A 78 0.70 4.30 12.90
CA GLU A 78 -0.06 5.30 13.68
C GLU A 78 0.35 6.75 13.42
N ARG A 79 1.57 6.99 12.92
CA ARG A 79 2.07 8.33 12.56
C ARG A 79 2.59 8.38 11.13
N GLY A 80 2.13 7.46 10.27
CA GLY A 80 2.51 7.39 8.86
C GLY A 80 3.99 7.12 8.67
N VAL A 81 4.58 6.37 9.60
CA VAL A 81 5.96 5.92 9.60
C VAL A 81 5.95 4.42 9.88
N PRO A 82 6.57 3.59 9.03
CA PRO A 82 6.61 2.15 9.25
C PRO A 82 7.30 1.80 10.58
N PRO A 83 6.80 0.79 11.32
CA PRO A 83 7.51 0.25 12.46
C PRO A 83 8.78 -0.47 12.01
N ALA A 84 9.68 -0.79 12.94
CA ALA A 84 10.83 -1.61 12.63
C ALA A 84 10.40 -3.03 12.18
N GLY A 85 11.00 -3.52 11.10
CA GLY A 85 10.73 -4.83 10.51
C GLY A 85 9.70 -4.81 9.39
N SER A 86 9.69 -5.88 8.59
CA SER A 86 8.68 -6.06 7.54
C SER A 86 7.41 -6.69 8.13
N ARG A 87 6.24 -6.28 7.64
CA ARG A 87 4.95 -6.88 7.94
C ARG A 87 4.27 -7.26 6.63
N VAL A 88 3.94 -8.54 6.52
CA VAL A 88 3.24 -9.10 5.37
C VAL A 88 1.93 -9.71 5.86
N GLY A 89 0.83 -9.37 5.20
CA GLY A 89 -0.48 -9.99 5.39
C GLY A 89 -0.82 -10.96 4.26
N ASN A 90 -1.85 -11.78 4.48
CA ASN A 90 -2.39 -12.70 3.48
C ASN A 90 -3.88 -12.91 3.71
N GLN A 91 -4.68 -12.78 2.65
CA GLN A 91 -6.11 -13.03 2.68
C GLN A 91 -6.63 -13.70 1.41
N ARG A 92 -7.93 -14.02 1.40
CA ARG A 92 -8.61 -14.52 0.21
C ARG A 92 -8.76 -13.41 -0.84
N ALA A 93 -8.57 -13.75 -2.11
CA ALA A 93 -8.69 -12.79 -3.22
C ALA A 93 -10.12 -12.25 -3.43
N GLY A 94 -11.13 -12.87 -2.82
CA GLY A 94 -12.52 -12.40 -2.85
C GLY A 94 -12.86 -11.33 -1.80
N VAL A 95 -11.86 -10.85 -1.04
CA VAL A 95 -12.03 -9.78 -0.05
C VAL A 95 -11.13 -8.62 -0.42
N ASP A 96 -11.69 -7.41 -0.42
CA ASP A 96 -10.97 -6.19 -0.77
C ASP A 96 -9.87 -5.87 0.26
N LEU A 97 -8.82 -5.18 -0.21
CA LEU A 97 -7.82 -4.55 0.64
C LEU A 97 -8.00 -3.05 0.56
N ILE A 98 -8.16 -2.39 1.71
CA ILE A 98 -8.47 -0.97 1.77
C ILE A 98 -7.34 -0.22 2.47
N LEU A 99 -6.59 0.56 1.71
CA LEU A 99 -5.61 1.50 2.26
C LEU A 99 -6.27 2.85 2.53
N THR A 100 -6.29 3.26 3.79
CA THR A 100 -6.76 4.56 4.26
C THR A 100 -5.60 5.40 4.77
N VAL A 101 -5.57 6.68 4.37
CA VAL A 101 -4.65 7.70 4.88
C VAL A 101 -5.48 8.82 5.49
N CYS A 102 -5.28 9.15 6.77
CA CYS A 102 -6.06 10.15 7.49
C CYS A 102 -5.25 11.05 8.43
#